data_AF-A0A380EMV7-F1
#
_entry.id   AF-A0A380EMV7-F1
#
_cell.length_a   1.000
_cell.length_b   1.000
_cell.length_c   1.000
_cell.angle_alpha   90.00
_cell.angle_beta   90.00
_cell.angle_gamma   90.00
#
_symmetry.space_group_name_H-M   'P 1'
#
loop_
_entity.id
_entity.type
_entity.pdbx_description
1 polymer ?
#
loop_
_entity_poly.entity_id
_entity_poly.type
_entity_poly.pdbx_seq_one_letter_code
_entity_poly.pdbx_strand_id
1 'polypeptide(L)'
;MQVAEQLREFSRGQGVQVVTVFGGMPIERQIKALKKGPQIVVGTPGRVIDHLNRRTLKTDGIHTLILDEADEMMNMDSSMI
;
A
#
# COMPACT_ATOMS: atom_id res chain seq x y z
N MET A 1 -5.89 8.87 -4.79
CA MET A 1 -6.01 7.40 -4.61
C MET A 1 -7.48 7.06 -4.43
N GLN A 2 -8.19 6.96 -5.54
CA GLN A 2 -9.63 6.72 -5.55
C GLN A 2 -10.02 5.43 -4.81
N VAL A 3 -9.28 4.34 -5.03
CA VAL A 3 -9.48 3.05 -4.35
C VAL A 3 -9.43 3.19 -2.82
N ALA A 4 -8.47 3.94 -2.28
CA ALA A 4 -8.34 4.11 -0.84
C ALA A 4 -9.46 4.94 -0.22
N GLU A 5 -9.99 5.92 -0.96
CA GLU A 5 -11.15 6.71 -0.51
C GLU A 5 -12.39 5.82 -0.47
N GLN A 6 -12.67 5.06 -1.53
CA GLN A 6 -13.79 4.12 -1.58
C GLN A 6 -13.70 3.06 -0.47
N LEU A 7 -12.51 2.51 -0.22
CA LEU A 7 -12.31 1.55 0.86
C LEU A 7 -12.58 2.16 2.23
N ARG A 8 -12.17 3.42 2.47
CA ARG A 8 -12.46 4.12 3.74
C ARG A 8 -13.94 4.42 3.93
N GLU A 9 -14.65 4.71 2.85
CA GLU A 9 -16.10 4.89 2.88
C GLU A 9 -16.79 3.57 3.20
N PHE A 10 -16.42 2.49 2.51
CA PHE A 10 -16.96 1.16 2.72
C PHE A 10 -16.67 0.63 4.13
N SER A 11 -15.50 0.94 4.68
CA SER A 11 -15.04 0.44 5.96
C SER A 11 -15.47 1.30 7.16
N ARG A 12 -16.28 2.34 6.92
CA ARG A 12 -16.72 3.29 7.95
C ARG A 12 -17.53 2.58 9.03
N GLY A 13 -17.11 2.75 10.29
CA GLY A 13 -17.75 2.11 11.45
C GLY A 13 -17.36 0.66 11.71
N GLN A 14 -16.48 0.06 10.89
CA GLN A 14 -16.09 -1.35 11.01
C GLN A 14 -14.75 -1.56 11.75
N GLY A 15 -14.08 -0.49 12.19
CA GLY A 15 -12.77 -0.58 12.84
C GLY A 15 -11.61 -0.99 11.91
N VAL A 16 -11.85 -1.04 10.59
CA VAL A 16 -10.87 -1.37 9.57
C VAL A 16 -10.06 -0.12 9.19
N GLN A 17 -8.74 -0.21 9.30
CA GLN A 17 -7.81 0.86 8.95
C GLN A 17 -7.24 0.65 7.55
N VAL A 18 -7.32 1.71 6.74
CA VAL A 18 -6.80 1.75 5.36
C VAL A 18 -5.66 2.74 5.28
N VAL A 19 -4.44 2.23 5.04
CA VAL A 19 -3.23 3.04 4.87
C VAL A 19 -2.83 3.09 3.41
N THR A 20 -2.30 4.24 3.01
CA THR A 20 -1.91 4.53 1.64
C THR A 20 -0.41 4.76 1.54
N VAL A 21 0.27 4.06 0.63
CA VAL A 21 1.71 4.19 0.40
C VAL A 21 2.03 4.57 -1.05
N PHE A 22 2.55 5.77 -1.27
CA PHE A 22 2.90 6.26 -2.60
C PHE A 22 4.05 7.27 -2.55
N GLY A 23 4.66 7.54 -3.71
CA GLY A 23 5.71 8.54 -3.89
C GLY A 23 5.24 9.97 -3.57
N GLY A 24 6.18 10.91 -3.44
CA GLY A 24 5.85 12.32 -3.20
C GLY A 24 5.43 12.68 -1.76
N MET A 25 5.29 11.70 -0.86
CA MET A 25 5.11 11.92 0.58
C MET A 25 6.29 11.39 1.42
N PRO A 26 6.62 12.05 2.56
CA PRO A 26 7.64 11.57 3.49
C PRO A 26 7.39 10.13 3.93
N ILE A 27 8.42 9.29 3.83
CA ILE A 27 8.29 7.87 4.13
C ILE A 27 8.04 7.62 5.62
N GLU A 28 8.53 8.49 6.49
CA GLU A 28 8.37 8.39 7.94
C GLU A 28 6.91 8.45 8.37
N ARG A 29 6.08 9.23 7.66
CA ARG A 29 4.63 9.28 7.90
C ARG A 29 3.97 7.94 7.57
N GLN A 30 4.38 7.33 6.46
CA GLN A 30 3.90 6.03 6.01
C GLN A 30 4.35 4.92 6.97
N ILE A 31 5.61 4.92 7.42
CA ILE A 31 6.14 4.00 8.44
C ILE A 31 5.34 4.10 9.74
N LYS A 32 5.08 5.32 10.23
CA LYS A 32 4.27 5.52 11.45
C LYS A 32 2.84 4.97 11.29
N ALA A 33 2.26 5.10 10.11
CA ALA A 33 0.93 4.55 9.81
C ALA A 33 0.94 3.01 9.75
N LEU A 34 1.92 2.41 9.07
CA LEU A 34 2.09 0.96 8.97
C LEU A 34 2.35 0.31 10.35
N LYS A 35 3.07 0.99 11.24
CA LYS A 35 3.29 0.53 12.63
C LYS A 35 2.01 0.35 13.44
N LYS A 36 0.88 0.98 13.04
CA LYS A 36 -0.42 0.79 13.69
C LYS A 36 -1.08 -0.55 13.33
N GLY A 37 -0.53 -1.30 12.39
CA GLY A 37 -1.07 -2.59 11.95
C GLY A 37 -2.37 -2.44 11.16
N PRO A 38 -2.39 -1.67 10.06
CA PRO A 38 -3.59 -1.54 9.25
C PRO A 38 -3.95 -2.87 8.59
N GLN A 39 -5.25 -3.12 8.45
CA GLN A 39 -5.78 -4.31 7.80
C GLN A 39 -5.68 -4.22 6.28
N ILE A 40 -5.71 -3.01 5.72
CA ILE A 40 -5.61 -2.78 4.28
C ILE A 40 -4.51 -1.75 3.99
N VAL A 41 -3.62 -2.11 3.07
CA VAL A 41 -2.59 -1.20 2.54
C VAL A 41 -2.82 -1.08 1.04
N VAL A 42 -2.98 0.15 0.56
CA VAL A 42 -3.08 0.47 -0.87
C VAL A 42 -1.83 1.24 -1.25
N GLY A 43 -1.18 0.90 -2.35
CA GLY A 43 0.01 1.64 -2.75
C GLY A 43 0.44 1.48 -4.18
N THR A 44 1.30 2.39 -4.61
CA THR A 44 1.94 2.33 -5.93
C THR A 44 3.15 1.40 -5.88
N PRO A 45 3.43 0.58 -6.93
CA PRO A 45 4.45 -0.46 -6.90
C PRO A 45 5.79 0.00 -6.31
N GLY A 46 6.42 1.02 -6.89
CA GLY A 46 7.75 1.49 -6.43
C GLY A 46 7.81 1.90 -4.95
N ARG A 47 6.71 2.43 -4.36
CA ARG A 47 6.69 2.75 -2.92
C ARG A 47 6.41 1.53 -2.05
N VAL A 48 5.60 0.58 -2.52
CA VAL A 48 5.41 -0.70 -1.83
C VAL A 48 6.75 -1.43 -1.75
N ILE A 49 7.49 -1.49 -2.86
CA ILE A 49 8.84 -2.08 -2.91
C ILE A 49 9.81 -1.39 -1.96
N ASP A 50 9.84 -0.05 -1.92
CA ASP A 50 10.67 0.69 -0.95
C ASP A 50 10.34 0.28 0.50
N HIS A 51 9.06 0.12 0.83
CA HIS A 51 8.65 -0.37 2.16
C HIS A 51 9.04 -1.83 2.45
N LEU A 52 9.00 -2.70 1.44
CA LEU A 52 9.44 -4.11 1.54
C LEU A 52 10.95 -4.19 1.76
N ASN A 53 11.73 -3.48 0.95
CA ASN A 53 13.19 -3.42 1.06
C ASN A 53 13.64 -2.90 2.43
N ARG A 54 12.92 -1.91 2.98
CA ARG A 54 13.16 -1.37 4.33
C ARG A 54 12.60 -2.23 5.47
N ARG A 55 11.86 -3.30 5.17
CA ARG A 55 11.15 -4.14 6.16
C ARG A 55 10.20 -3.34 7.07
N THR A 56 9.51 -2.36 6.49
CA THR A 56 8.57 -1.48 7.21
C THR A 56 7.11 -1.84 6.96
N LEU A 57 6.84 -2.59 5.89
CA LEU A 57 5.57 -3.27 5.65
C LEU A 57 5.72 -4.73 6.11
N LYS A 58 4.87 -5.17 7.05
CA LYS A 58 4.81 -6.57 7.47
C LYS A 58 3.91 -7.35 6.51
N THR A 59 4.44 -8.41 5.92
CA THR A 59 3.72 -9.20 4.90
C THR A 59 3.35 -10.60 5.35
N ASP A 60 3.84 -11.04 6.52
CA ASP A 60 3.65 -12.41 7.03
C ASP A 60 2.16 -12.79 7.22
N GLY A 61 1.27 -11.80 7.35
CA GLY A 61 -0.16 -11.97 7.51
C GLY A 61 -0.98 -11.61 6.26
N ILE A 62 -0.38 -11.46 5.08
CA ILE A 62 -1.13 -11.15 3.86
C ILE A 62 -1.82 -12.41 3.34
N HIS A 63 -3.15 -12.37 3.26
CA HIS A 63 -3.97 -13.45 2.72
C HIS A 63 -4.48 -13.12 1.31
N THR A 64 -4.49 -11.83 0.95
CA THR A 64 -5.02 -11.33 -0.31
C THR A 64 -4.08 -10.28 -0.87
N LEU A 65 -3.68 -10.45 -2.13
CA LEU A 65 -2.96 -9.47 -2.92
C LEU A 65 -3.79 -9.14 -4.15
N ILE A 66 -4.01 -7.85 -4.41
CA ILE A 66 -4.71 -7.36 -5.58
C ILE A 66 -3.71 -6.52 -6.38
N LEU A 67 -3.55 -6.85 -7.65
CA LEU A 67 -2.77 -6.07 -8.61
C LEU A 67 -3.76 -5.47 -9.60
N ASP A 68 -3.85 -4.15 -9.62
CA ASP A 68 -4.65 -3.40 -10.57
C ASP A 68 -3.76 -2.96 -11.73
N GLU A 69 -4.29 -2.95 -12.96
CA GLU A 69 -3.54 -2.58 -14.19
C GLU A 69 -2.19 -3.33 -14.30
N ALA A 70 -2.20 -4.64 -14.02
CA ALA A 70 -0.99 -5.46 -13.94
C ALA A 70 -0.21 -5.51 -15.28
N ASP A 71 -0.89 -5.35 -16.40
CA ASP A 71 -0.31 -5.22 -17.73
C ASP A 71 0.51 -3.93 -17.89
N GLU A 72 -0.01 -2.80 -17.43
CA GLU A 72 0.75 -1.54 -17.36
C GLU A 72 1.95 -1.66 -16.42
N MET A 73 1.79 -2.37 -15.30
CA MET A 73 2.91 -2.69 -14.42
C MET A 73 3.99 -3.54 -15.10
N MET A 74 3.64 -4.41 -16.06
CA MET A 74 4.63 -5.18 -16.84
C MET A 74 5.33 -4.33 -17.91
N ASN A 75 4.69 -3.25 -18.37
CA ASN A 75 5.26 -2.30 -19.32
C ASN A 75 6.16 -1.24 -18.66
N MET A 76 6.06 -1.08 -17.34
CA MET A 76 7.02 -0.32 -16.55
C MET A 76 8.40 -0.99 -16.65
N ASP A 77 9.45 -0.20 -16.92
CA ASP A 77 10.82 -0.71 -16.95
C ASP A 77 11.10 -1.47 -15.65
N SER A 78 11.57 -2.71 -15.75
CA SER A 78 11.81 -3.61 -14.62
C SER A 78 12.83 -3.04 -13.62
N SER A 79 13.53 -1.96 -13.99
CA SER A 79 14.40 -1.17 -13.11
C SER A 79 13.66 -0.27 -12.11
N MET A 80 12.34 -0.06 -12.27
CA MET A 80 11.49 0.75 -11.37
C MET A 80 10.66 -0.07 -10.37
N ILE A 81 10.69 -1.40 -10.48
CA ILE A 81 9.97 -2.38 -9.65
C ILE A 81 10.98 -3.12 -8.75
#